data_AF-A0A1Q7Q509-F1
#
_entry.id   AF-A0A1Q7Q509-F1
#
_cell.length_a   1.000
_cell.length_b   1.000
_cell.length_c   1.000
_cell.angle_alpha   90.00
_cell.angle_beta   90.00
_cell.angle_gamma   90.00
#
_symmetry.space_group_name_H-M   'P 1'
#
loop_
_entity.id
_entity.type
_entity.pdbx_description
1 polymer ?
#
loop_
_entity_poly.entity_id
_entity_poly.type
_entity_poly.pdbx_seq_one_letter_code
_entity_poly.pdbx_strand_id
1 'polypeptide(L)' 'MGLAGNLDLVLDAGITGNFEALKHFREQVVRVWRKWLGRRSQRACMTWDRMRQLLERNPLPRARILRPYSPA' A
#
# COMPACT_ATOMS: atom_id res chain seq x y z
N MET A 1 -31.90 -23.22 6.79
CA MET A 1 -32.28 -22.41 5.59
C MET A 1 -32.34 -20.96 6.04
N GLY A 2 -31.45 -20.03 5.72
CA GLY A 2 -30.39 -19.96 4.73
C GLY A 2 -30.37 -18.54 4.17
N LEU A 3 -29.84 -17.55 4.90
CA LEU A 3 -29.61 -16.16 4.43
C LEU A 3 -28.37 -15.51 5.08
N ALA A 4 -27.30 -16.28 5.33
CA ALA A 4 -26.01 -15.74 5.82
C ALA A 4 -24.88 -15.85 4.78
N GLY A 5 -25.18 -16.23 3.53
CA GLY A 5 -24.18 -16.62 2.52
C GLY A 5 -23.80 -15.57 1.47
N ASN A 6 -24.38 -14.37 1.48
CA ASN A 6 -24.15 -13.37 0.41
C ASN A 6 -23.46 -12.09 0.87
N LEU A 7 -23.40 -11.81 2.18
CA LEU A 7 -22.77 -10.57 2.67
C LEU A 7 -21.24 -10.68 2.79
N ASP A 8 -20.71 -11.88 3.08
CA ASP A 8 -19.27 -12.12 3.16
C ASP A 8 -18.58 -11.93 1.80
N LEU A 9 -19.15 -12.43 0.69
CA LEU A 9 -18.55 -12.31 -0.64
C LEU A 9 -18.46 -10.87 -1.15
N VAL A 10 -19.46 -10.02 -0.84
CA VAL A 10 -19.48 -8.62 -1.30
C VAL A 10 -18.55 -7.75 -0.45
N LEU A 11 -18.48 -7.99 0.86
CA LEU A 11 -17.53 -7.29 1.75
C LEU A 11 -16.09 -7.70 1.44
N ASP A 12 -15.82 -8.98 1.18
CA ASP A 12 -14.48 -9.45 0.85
C ASP A 12 -14.01 -8.88 -0.50
N ALA A 13 -14.85 -8.88 -1.54
CA ALA A 13 -14.48 -8.33 -2.85
C ALA A 13 -14.19 -6.81 -2.80
N GLY A 14 -14.99 -6.02 -2.08
CA GLY A 14 -14.81 -4.57 -1.96
C GLY A 14 -13.56 -4.17 -1.16
N ILE A 15 -13.22 -4.95 -0.13
CA ILE A 15 -12.06 -4.72 0.75
C ILE A 15 -10.78 -5.26 0.10
N THR A 16 -10.83 -6.45 -0.48
CA THR A 16 -9.70 -7.12 -1.15
C THR A 16 -9.33 -6.42 -2.46
N GLY A 17 -10.31 -5.97 -3.25
CA GLY A 17 -10.05 -5.19 -4.48
C GLY A 17 -9.38 -3.84 -4.20
N ASN A 18 -9.77 -3.17 -3.10
CA ASN A 18 -9.15 -1.92 -2.68
C ASN A 18 -7.75 -2.15 -2.10
N PHE A 19 -7.52 -3.28 -1.42
CA PHE A 19 -6.20 -3.64 -0.91
C PHE A 19 -5.15 -3.75 -2.02
N GLU A 20 -5.49 -4.38 -3.16
CA GLU A 20 -4.56 -4.47 -4.29
C GLU A 20 -4.29 -3.10 -4.92
N ALA A 21 -5.32 -2.25 -5.05
CA ALA A 21 -5.13 -0.86 -5.50
C ALA A 21 -4.21 -0.06 -4.56
N LEU A 22 -4.38 -0.20 -3.24
CA LEU A 22 -3.53 0.46 -2.25
C LEU A 22 -2.10 -0.09 -2.24
N LYS A 23 -1.92 -1.39 -2.48
CA LYS A 23 -0.60 -2.01 -2.64
C LYS A 23 0.10 -1.50 -3.89
N HIS A 24 -0.57 -1.49 -5.03
CA HIS A 24 -0.03 -0.90 -6.27
C HIS A 24 0.31 0.58 -6.09
N PHE A 25 -0.56 1.35 -5.44
CA PHE A 25 -0.29 2.75 -5.15
C PHE A 25 1.02 2.91 -4.34
N ARG A 26 1.19 2.13 -3.27
CA ARG A 26 2.42 2.12 -2.46
C ARG A 26 3.65 1.76 -3.31
N GLU A 27 3.55 0.76 -4.18
CA GLU A 27 4.65 0.36 -5.07
C GLU A 27 5.05 1.50 -6.02
N GLN A 28 4.08 2.21 -6.60
CA GLN A 28 4.36 3.35 -7.49
C GLN A 28 4.99 4.51 -6.72
N VAL A 29 4.50 4.83 -5.53
CA VAL A 29 5.10 5.85 -4.65
C VAL A 29 6.57 5.52 -4.36
N VAL A 30 6.89 4.27 -4.01
CA VAL A 30 8.26 3.82 -3.75
C VAL A 30 9.15 3.99 -5.00
N ARG A 31 8.66 3.61 -6.18
CA ARG A 31 9.41 3.74 -7.46
C ARG A 31 9.71 5.20 -7.81
N VAL A 32 8.69 6.07 -7.70
CA VAL A 32 8.83 7.51 -7.93
C VAL A 32 9.84 8.10 -6.95
N TRP A 33 9.73 7.76 -5.67
CA TRP A 33 10.64 8.27 -4.65
C TRP A 33 12.09 7.83 -4.88
N ARG A 34 12.32 6.56 -5.23
CA ARG A 34 13.65 6.06 -5.61
C ARG A 34 14.25 6.84 -6.77
N LYS A 35 13.46 7.12 -7.81
CA LYS A 35 13.88 7.90 -8.99
C LYS A 35 14.32 9.31 -8.60
N TRP A 36 13.51 10.02 -7.80
CA TRP A 36 13.80 11.40 -7.40
C TRP A 36 14.96 11.50 -6.42
N LEU A 37 15.07 10.56 -5.48
CA LEU A 37 16.21 10.49 -4.57
C LEU A 37 17.52 10.19 -5.32
N GLY A 38 17.47 9.29 -6.31
CA GLY A 38 18.60 9.01 -7.19
C GLY A 38 19.02 10.23 -8.02
N ARG A 39 18.06 11.05 -8.48
CA ARG A 39 18.36 12.32 -9.18
C ARG A 39 18.94 13.39 -8.26
N ARG A 40 18.46 13.48 -7.02
CA ARG A 40 18.97 14.44 -6.03
C ARG A 40 20.39 14.09 -5.55
N SER A 41 20.69 12.80 -5.46
CA SER A 41 21.97 12.32 -5.00
C SER A 41 22.95 12.19 -6.16
N GLN A 42 23.66 13.27 -6.50
CA GLN A 42 24.71 13.23 -7.54
C GLN A 42 25.87 12.27 -7.21
N ARG A 43 26.09 11.93 -5.93
CA ARG A 43 27.21 11.09 -5.47
C ARG A 43 26.82 9.67 -5.04
N ALA A 44 25.56 9.41 -4.73
CA ALA A 44 25.14 8.15 -4.16
C ALA A 44 23.96 7.59 -4.95
N CYS A 45 24.25 6.66 -5.87
CA CYS A 45 23.21 5.91 -6.58
C CYS A 45 22.21 5.32 -5.56
N MET A 46 20.93 5.59 -5.77
CA MET A 46 19.86 5.09 -4.91
C MET A 46 19.50 3.66 -5.31
N THR A 47 20.26 2.70 -4.78
CA THR A 47 20.02 1.27 -4.97
C THR A 47 18.74 0.83 -4.26
N TRP A 48 18.21 -0.32 -4.65
CA TRP A 48 17.06 -0.91 -3.96
C TRP A 48 17.35 -1.24 -2.49
N ASP A 49 18.59 -1.61 -2.15
CA ASP A 49 19.01 -1.88 -0.77
C ASP A 49 18.94 -0.64 0.11
N ARG A 50 19.45 0.50 -0.39
CA ARG A 50 19.33 1.79 0.31
C ARG A 50 17.90 2.24 0.45
N MET A 51 17.08 2.01 -0.60
CA MET A 51 15.65 2.30 -0.54
C MET A 51 14.95 1.43 0.52
N ARG A 52 15.29 0.14 0.65
CA ARG A 52 14.75 -0.74 1.70
C ARG A 52 15.11 -0.24 3.09
N GLN A 53 16.38 0.09 3.34
CA GLN A 53 16.82 0.66 4.62
C GLN A 53 16.12 1.98 4.94
N LEU A 54 15.88 2.82 3.93
CA LEU A 54 15.13 4.06 4.10
C LEU A 54 13.67 3.79 4.50
N LEU A 55 13.03 2.81 3.88
CA LEU A 55 11.66 2.40 4.19
C LEU A 55 11.54 1.66 5.53
N GLU A 56 12.59 1.00 6.02
CA GLU A 56 12.63 0.45 7.37
C GLU A 56 12.67 1.56 8.42
N ARG A 57 13.47 2.59 8.18
CA ARG A 57 13.59 3.76 9.08
C ARG A 57 12.37 4.68 9.01
N ASN A 58 11.83 4.87 7.81
CA ASN A 58 10.67 5.71 7.53
C ASN A 58 9.61 4.89 6.78
N PRO A 59 8.88 4.02 7.49
CA PRO A 59 7.86 3.19 6.87
C PRO A 59 6.78 4.08 6.26
N LEU A 60 6.59 3.96 4.94
CA LEU A 60 5.40 4.49 4.31
C LEU A 60 4.17 3.87 4.98
N PRO A 61 3.12 4.67 5.23
CA PRO A 61 1.92 4.17 5.88
C PRO A 61 1.43 2.94 5.12
N ARG A 62 1.41 1.79 5.80
CA ARG A 62 0.82 0.58 5.25
C ARG A 62 -0.65 0.86 5.02
N ALA A 63 -1.17 0.38 3.88
CA ALA A 63 -2.59 0.37 3.59
C ALA A 63 -3.33 -0.24 4.77
N ARG A 64 -3.93 0.60 5.61
CA ARG A 64 -4.76 0.19 6.73
C ARG A 64 -6.15 0.70 6.43
N ILE A 65 -7.09 -0.22 6.26
CA ILE A 65 -8.50 0.12 6.16
C ILE A 65 -8.92 0.53 7.57
N LEU A 66 -8.98 1.84 7.80
CA LEU A 66 -9.06 2.43 9.15
C LEU A 66 -10.46 2.37 9.76
N ARG A 67 -11.49 1.93 9.03
CA ARG A 67 -12.83 1.65 9.58
C ARG A 67 -13.60 0.65 8.71
N PRO A 68 -14.11 -0.47 9.25
CA PRO A 68 -15.29 -1.10 8.66
C PRO A 68 -16.46 -0.11 8.76
N TYR A 69 -17.25 -0.03 7.70
CA TYR A 69 -18.46 0.78 7.67
C TYR A 69 -19.39 0.34 8.82
N SER A 70 -19.64 1.24 9.77
CA SER A 70 -20.65 1.06 10.81
C SER A 70 -21.88 1.86 10.38
N PRO A 71 -22.95 1.25 9.85
CA PRO A 71 -24.21 1.95 9.70
C PRO A 71 -24.73 2.28 11.11
N ALA A 72 -25.10 3.54 11.32
CA ALA A 72 -25.91 3.96 12.45
C ALA A 72 -27.38 3.53 12.23
#